data_AF-A0A924L4A0-F1
#
_entry.id   AF-A0A924L4A0-F1
#
_cell.length_a   1.000
_cell.length_b   1.000
_cell.length_c   1.000
_cell.angle_alpha   90.00
_cell.angle_beta   90.00
_cell.angle_gamma   90.00
#
_symmetry.space_group_name_H-M   'P 1'
#
loop_
_entity.id
_entity.type
_entity.pdbx_description
1 polymer ?
#
loop_
_entity_poly.entity_id
_entity_poly.type
_entity_poly.pdbx_seq_one_letter_code
_entity_poly.pdbx_strand_id
1 'polypeptide(L)'
;MIDITFSRQLIIIGLLFLMAFSCIDCNNVANDYKAIKPATASNWQAPDTNSLVSTPGADLIRYGKELIINTAKYLGPKGTVVFISNGMNCGNCHLDGGTRINGNCFAMVAATYPKFRNRSGKSESIQFRINDCLERSLNGKKLDTSSKEMAAMVAYLKWLGKDVPKNVVIKGMGVPEIPLLSRAASVEKGGHVFKLRCSSCHGANGLGLLKPDSSGYIYPPLWGSHSYNVKAGIFRLSSSAGFVKYNMPYNAKPQAPSLTNEEAWDVAAFINTQERTFKTFPNDWPMLSSKPIDYPFGPFSDSFSEQQHKYGPFTSMKKPKNNKVALDK
;
A
#
# COMPACT_ATOMS: atom_id res chain seq x y z
N MET A 1 -47.85 63.53 -18.45
CA MET A 1 -47.27 62.70 -19.52
C MET A 1 -45.81 62.46 -19.20
N ILE A 2 -45.53 61.38 -18.47
CA ILE A 2 -44.20 60.77 -18.38
C ILE A 2 -44.44 59.30 -18.70
N ASP A 3 -43.76 58.84 -19.73
CA ASP A 3 -44.09 57.66 -20.52
C ASP A 3 -43.72 56.37 -19.75
N ILE A 4 -44.73 55.59 -19.35
CA ILE A 4 -44.61 54.37 -18.53
C ILE A 4 -44.00 53.20 -19.34
N THR A 5 -43.75 53.40 -20.63
CA THR A 5 -43.27 52.37 -21.55
C THR A 5 -41.77 52.09 -21.41
N PHE A 6 -40.98 53.00 -20.81
CA PHE A 6 -39.52 52.85 -20.69
C PHE A 6 -39.08 51.95 -19.50
N SER A 7 -39.92 51.81 -18.47
CA SER A 7 -39.57 51.06 -17.25
C SER A 7 -39.70 49.53 -17.40
N ARG A 8 -40.42 49.05 -18.42
CA ARG A 8 -40.59 47.60 -18.67
C ARG A 8 -39.49 46.99 -19.52
N GLN A 9 -38.78 47.77 -20.34
CA GLN A 9 -37.66 47.25 -21.14
C GLN A 9 -36.38 47.05 -20.32
N LEU A 10 -36.14 47.87 -19.30
CA LEU A 10 -34.96 47.73 -18.42
C LEU A 10 -35.06 46.53 -17.46
N ILE A 11 -36.28 46.12 -17.07
CA ILE A 11 -36.47 44.95 -16.18
C ILE A 11 -36.31 43.62 -16.95
N ILE A 12 -36.68 43.58 -18.24
CA ILE A 12 -36.54 42.37 -19.06
C ILE A 12 -35.08 42.13 -19.48
N ILE A 13 -34.31 43.20 -19.73
CA ILE A 13 -32.87 43.08 -20.04
C ILE A 13 -32.06 42.69 -18.79
N GLY A 14 -32.46 43.15 -17.60
CA GLY A 14 -31.83 42.75 -16.33
C GLY A 14 -32.07 41.27 -15.94
N LEU A 15 -33.23 40.70 -16.28
CA LEU A 15 -33.55 39.29 -16.00
C LEU A 15 -32.98 38.31 -17.04
N LEU A 16 -32.70 38.77 -18.27
CA LEU A 16 -31.98 37.97 -19.27
C LEU A 16 -30.45 37.94 -19.04
N PHE A 17 -29.88 38.94 -18.36
CA PHE A 17 -28.46 38.93 -17.98
C PHE A 17 -28.15 38.09 -16.73
N LEU A 18 -29.14 37.84 -15.87
CA LEU A 18 -28.98 37.02 -14.64
C LEU A 18 -29.19 35.51 -14.86
N MET A 19 -29.71 35.07 -16.01
CA MET A 19 -29.76 33.65 -16.39
C MET A 19 -28.62 33.19 -17.31
N ALA A 20 -27.69 34.08 -17.68
CA ALA A 20 -26.54 33.74 -18.53
C ALA A 20 -25.24 33.44 -17.75
N PHE A 21 -25.23 33.57 -16.41
CA PHE A 21 -24.03 33.38 -15.57
C PHE A 21 -24.08 32.14 -14.65
N SER A 22 -24.91 31.15 -14.96
CA SER A 22 -24.98 29.87 -14.22
C SER A 22 -24.69 28.63 -15.06
N CYS A 23 -23.94 28.77 -16.15
CA CYS A 23 -23.38 27.63 -16.91
C CYS A 23 -21.88 27.80 -17.21
N ILE A 24 -21.15 28.42 -16.27
CA ILE A 24 -19.69 28.34 -16.25
C ILE A 24 -19.31 26.95 -15.73
N ASP A 25 -19.07 26.05 -16.69
CA ASP A 25 -18.12 24.94 -16.62
C ASP A 25 -18.21 23.98 -15.42
N CYS A 26 -19.34 23.28 -15.28
CA CYS A 26 -19.36 21.97 -14.60
C CYS A 26 -18.96 20.80 -15.53
N ASN A 27 -18.51 21.06 -16.76
CA ASN A 27 -18.18 20.04 -17.77
C ASN A 27 -16.68 19.84 -18.05
N ASN A 28 -15.78 20.49 -17.30
CA ASN A 28 -14.33 20.38 -17.53
C ASN A 28 -13.53 19.63 -16.45
N VAL A 29 -14.18 18.83 -15.58
CA VAL A 29 -13.48 17.91 -14.65
C VAL A 29 -13.41 16.47 -15.20
N ALA A 30 -13.96 16.22 -16.40
CA ALA A 30 -13.87 14.94 -17.08
C ALA A 30 -12.96 15.08 -18.30
N ASN A 31 -11.73 14.58 -18.15
CA ASN A 31 -10.76 14.18 -19.21
C ASN A 31 -9.37 14.81 -19.06
N ASP A 32 -8.66 14.46 -17.99
CA ASP A 32 -7.19 14.40 -18.06
C ASP A 32 -6.67 12.99 -17.69
N TYR A 33 -7.46 11.96 -18.02
CA TYR A 33 -6.98 10.58 -18.05
C TYR A 33 -6.10 10.39 -19.30
N LYS A 34 -4.91 11.00 -19.30
CA LYS A 34 -3.85 10.60 -20.23
C LYS A 34 -3.62 9.11 -20.07
N ALA A 35 -3.74 8.39 -21.18
CA ALA A 35 -3.50 6.96 -21.25
C ALA A 35 -2.15 6.62 -20.60
N ILE A 36 -2.21 5.82 -19.54
CA ILE A 36 -1.03 5.35 -18.81
C ILE A 36 -0.22 4.47 -19.77
N LYS A 37 0.92 4.97 -20.26
CA LYS A 37 1.82 4.17 -21.09
C LYS A 37 2.57 3.19 -20.16
N PRO A 38 2.47 1.86 -20.38
CA PRO A 38 3.27 0.91 -19.62
C PRO A 38 4.73 1.05 -20.05
N ALA A 39 5.61 1.48 -19.13
CA ALA A 39 7.03 1.38 -19.35
C ALA A 39 7.46 -0.09 -19.19
N THR A 40 8.29 -0.56 -20.12
CA THR A 40 9.02 -1.84 -20.03
C THR A 40 9.95 -1.84 -18.80
N ALA A 41 10.45 -3.03 -18.43
CA ALA A 41 11.26 -3.27 -17.23
C ALA A 41 12.19 -2.08 -16.92
N SER A 42 12.02 -1.54 -15.72
CA SER A 42 12.39 -0.17 -15.46
C SER A 42 13.88 -0.03 -15.16
N ASN A 43 14.56 0.81 -15.93
CA ASN A 43 15.89 1.33 -15.62
C ASN A 43 15.87 2.35 -14.46
N TRP A 44 14.79 2.41 -13.66
CA TRP A 44 14.75 3.26 -12.48
C TRP A 44 15.85 2.82 -11.51
N GLN A 45 16.71 3.79 -11.20
CA GLN A 45 17.74 3.66 -10.19
C GLN A 45 17.37 4.55 -9.03
N ALA A 46 17.49 4.03 -7.81
CA ALA A 46 17.24 4.82 -6.62
C ALA A 46 18.27 5.96 -6.53
N PRO A 47 17.84 7.21 -6.26
CA PRO A 47 18.78 8.28 -5.99
C PRO A 47 19.61 7.95 -4.73
N ASP A 48 20.90 8.28 -4.75
CA ASP A 48 21.79 8.08 -3.60
C ASP A 48 21.61 9.23 -2.59
N THR A 49 21.35 8.90 -1.33
CA THR A 49 21.27 9.88 -0.24
C THR A 49 22.59 10.61 0.01
N ASN A 50 23.74 10.09 -0.43
CA ASN A 50 25.01 10.81 -0.35
C ASN A 50 25.04 12.04 -1.28
N SER A 51 24.22 12.05 -2.33
CA SER A 51 24.09 13.22 -3.23
C SER A 51 23.34 14.41 -2.62
N LEU A 52 22.82 14.27 -1.39
CA LEU A 52 22.00 15.29 -0.74
C LEU A 52 22.75 16.54 -0.27
N VAL A 53 24.09 16.61 -0.36
CA VAL A 53 24.92 17.67 0.25
C VAL A 53 24.42 19.10 -0.05
N SER A 54 23.94 19.36 -1.26
CA SER A 54 23.43 20.67 -1.70
C SER A 54 21.89 20.74 -1.81
N THR A 55 21.16 19.73 -1.37
CA THR A 55 19.70 19.67 -1.49
C THR A 55 19.02 20.40 -0.32
N PRO A 56 18.15 21.39 -0.56
CA PRO A 56 17.32 21.97 0.49
C PRO A 56 16.52 20.88 1.22
N GLY A 57 16.57 20.87 2.55
CA GLY A 57 15.90 19.84 3.36
C GLY A 57 16.62 18.48 3.39
N ALA A 58 17.90 18.41 3.01
CA ALA A 58 18.71 17.20 3.06
C ALA A 58 18.62 16.45 4.40
N ASP A 59 18.72 17.15 5.52
CA ASP A 59 18.66 16.52 6.84
C ASP A 59 17.28 15.95 7.15
N LEU A 60 16.22 16.61 6.69
CA LEU A 60 14.85 16.12 6.82
C LEU A 60 14.64 14.84 5.98
N ILE A 61 15.23 14.78 4.78
CA ILE A 61 15.20 13.60 3.91
C ILE A 61 15.99 12.44 4.53
N ARG A 62 17.21 12.70 5.04
CA ARG A 62 18.02 11.70 5.73
C ARG A 62 17.30 11.17 6.96
N TYR A 63 16.69 12.06 7.74
CA TYR A 63 15.91 11.66 8.90
C TYR A 63 14.68 10.82 8.51
N GLY A 64 14.01 11.16 7.40
CA GLY A 64 12.92 10.35 6.86
C GLY A 64 13.35 8.94 6.47
N LYS A 65 14.51 8.79 5.82
CA LYS A 65 15.10 7.48 5.51
C LYS A 65 15.41 6.69 6.79
N GLU A 66 15.99 7.35 7.79
CA GLU A 66 16.27 6.73 9.09
C GLU A 66 14.98 6.24 9.79
N LEU A 67 13.90 7.02 9.76
CA LEU A 67 12.60 6.61 10.29
C LEU A 67 12.02 5.39 9.56
N ILE A 68 12.23 5.26 8.25
CA ILE A 68 11.76 4.10 7.48
C ILE A 68 12.58 2.84 7.79
N ILE A 69 13.92 2.96 7.84
CA ILE A 69 14.81 1.82 8.04
C ILE A 69 14.80 1.37 9.51
N ASN A 70 14.78 2.32 10.44
CA ASN A 70 14.91 2.11 11.87
C ASN A 70 13.64 2.56 12.64
N THR A 71 12.45 2.34 12.09
CA THR A 71 11.18 2.77 12.69
C THR A 71 11.03 2.38 14.15
N ALA A 72 11.45 1.17 14.54
CA ALA A 72 11.39 0.68 15.91
C ALA A 72 12.23 1.51 16.89
N LYS A 73 13.38 2.03 16.45
CA LYS A 73 14.27 2.90 17.24
C LYS A 73 13.57 4.21 17.63
N TYR A 74 12.67 4.72 16.79
CA TYR A 74 12.01 6.01 17.01
C TYR A 74 10.57 5.86 17.54
N LEU A 75 9.82 4.92 16.96
CA LEU A 75 8.37 4.76 17.13
C LEU A 75 7.95 3.45 17.81
N GLY A 76 8.90 2.55 18.09
CA GLY A 76 8.66 1.24 18.68
C GLY A 76 8.44 1.28 20.20
N PRO A 77 8.32 0.12 20.86
CA PRO A 77 8.06 0.05 22.30
C PRO A 77 9.14 0.70 23.18
N LYS A 78 10.38 0.79 22.66
CA LYS A 78 11.51 1.49 23.28
C LYS A 78 11.96 2.71 22.44
N GLY A 79 11.06 3.28 21.66
CA GLY A 79 11.35 4.34 20.69
C GLY A 79 11.80 5.65 21.34
N THR A 80 12.71 6.39 20.71
CA THR A 80 13.20 7.67 21.27
C THR A 80 12.26 8.86 21.06
N VAL A 81 11.20 8.71 20.25
CA VAL A 81 10.25 9.80 19.95
C VAL A 81 8.88 9.53 20.58
N VAL A 82 8.27 8.39 20.27
CA VAL A 82 6.93 8.03 20.77
C VAL A 82 6.72 6.52 20.71
N PHE A 83 5.92 5.95 21.61
CA PHE A 83 5.71 4.50 21.72
C PHE A 83 4.38 4.07 21.06
N ILE A 84 4.36 3.94 19.74
CA ILE A 84 3.11 3.69 18.98
C ILE A 84 3.14 2.49 18.05
N SER A 85 4.24 1.74 17.97
CA SER A 85 4.39 0.63 17.03
C SER A 85 4.85 -0.67 17.72
N ASN A 86 4.78 -1.79 17.00
CA ASN A 86 5.05 -3.15 17.51
C ASN A 86 6.53 -3.57 17.57
N GLY A 87 7.46 -2.69 17.19
CA GLY A 87 8.90 -2.98 17.20
C GLY A 87 9.46 -3.48 15.87
N MET A 88 8.61 -3.66 14.84
CA MET A 88 9.07 -3.82 13.46
C MET A 88 9.43 -2.46 12.81
N ASN A 89 10.15 -2.54 11.70
CA ASN A 89 10.53 -1.42 10.86
C ASN A 89 9.72 -1.42 9.56
N CYS A 90 9.45 -0.24 8.97
CA CYS A 90 8.92 -0.16 7.61
C CYS A 90 9.83 -0.95 6.63
N GLY A 91 11.15 -0.88 6.86
CA GLY A 91 12.17 -1.62 6.13
C GLY A 91 12.03 -3.15 6.14
N ASN A 92 11.22 -3.74 7.03
CA ASN A 92 10.96 -5.17 7.02
C ASN A 92 10.05 -5.63 5.87
N CYS A 93 9.25 -4.73 5.31
CA CYS A 93 8.39 -5.00 4.14
C CYS A 93 8.75 -4.13 2.92
N HIS A 94 9.37 -2.98 3.15
CA HIS A 94 9.85 -2.03 2.15
C HIS A 94 11.37 -2.10 2.09
N LEU A 95 11.88 -3.08 1.34
CA LEU A 95 13.26 -3.51 1.44
C LEU A 95 14.23 -2.44 0.91
N ASP A 96 15.44 -2.40 1.49
CA ASP A 96 16.48 -1.39 1.18
C ASP A 96 15.99 0.06 1.34
N GLY A 97 15.23 0.35 2.40
CA GLY A 97 14.60 1.66 2.60
C GLY A 97 13.46 1.94 1.61
N GLY A 98 12.94 0.90 0.95
CA GLY A 98 11.94 1.01 -0.11
C GLY A 98 12.52 1.36 -1.47
N THR A 99 13.75 0.93 -1.75
CA THR A 99 14.41 1.08 -3.05
C THR A 99 14.47 -0.22 -3.85
N ARG A 100 14.18 -1.36 -3.23
CA ARG A 100 14.23 -2.66 -3.90
C ARG A 100 13.07 -2.86 -4.86
N ILE A 101 13.38 -3.09 -6.14
CA ILE A 101 12.41 -3.53 -7.15
C ILE A 101 11.82 -4.89 -6.71
N ASN A 102 10.50 -5.03 -6.81
CA ASN A 102 9.68 -6.14 -6.33
C ASN A 102 9.57 -6.25 -4.79
N GLY A 103 10.28 -5.41 -4.04
CA GLY A 103 10.34 -5.38 -2.56
C GLY A 103 9.53 -4.25 -1.94
N ASN A 104 8.35 -3.94 -2.50
CA ASN A 104 7.54 -2.75 -2.18
C ASN A 104 8.31 -1.42 -2.29
N CYS A 105 8.82 -1.13 -3.48
CA CYS A 105 9.52 0.10 -3.77
C CYS A 105 8.62 1.35 -3.63
N PHE A 106 9.19 2.43 -3.09
CA PHE A 106 8.50 3.70 -2.88
C PHE A 106 8.63 4.67 -4.06
N ALA A 107 9.36 4.34 -5.12
CA ALA A 107 9.63 5.25 -6.24
C ALA A 107 8.37 5.91 -6.83
N MET A 108 7.25 5.17 -6.89
CA MET A 108 6.01 5.69 -7.46
C MET A 108 5.24 6.64 -6.53
N VAL A 109 5.63 6.80 -5.26
CA VAL A 109 4.85 7.57 -4.28
C VAL A 109 4.73 9.04 -4.71
N ALA A 110 5.85 9.67 -5.11
CA ALA A 110 5.85 11.07 -5.53
C ALA A 110 4.96 11.32 -6.76
N ALA A 111 4.93 10.38 -7.70
CA ALA A 111 4.20 10.49 -8.96
C ALA A 111 2.71 10.13 -8.85
N THR A 112 2.30 9.40 -7.80
CA THR A 112 0.94 8.81 -7.70
C THR A 112 0.07 9.35 -6.58
N TYR A 113 0.60 10.13 -5.65
CA TYR A 113 -0.18 10.72 -4.55
C TYR A 113 -0.51 12.20 -4.80
N PRO A 114 -1.71 12.68 -4.38
CA PRO A 114 -2.76 11.93 -3.67
C PRO A 114 -3.41 10.83 -4.54
N LYS A 115 -3.84 9.73 -3.91
CA LYS A 115 -4.29 8.52 -4.61
C LYS A 115 -5.62 8.02 -4.07
N PHE A 116 -6.61 7.81 -4.95
CA PHE A 116 -7.83 7.12 -4.58
C PHE A 116 -7.57 5.65 -4.20
N ARG A 117 -8.17 5.19 -3.11
CA ARG A 117 -8.14 3.78 -2.71
C ARG A 117 -9.52 3.25 -2.37
N ASN A 118 -9.86 2.11 -2.97
CA ASN A 118 -11.09 1.37 -2.70
C ASN A 118 -11.30 1.04 -1.22
N ARG A 119 -10.22 0.73 -0.48
CA ARG A 119 -10.31 0.42 0.95
C ARG A 119 -10.89 1.56 1.76
N SER A 120 -10.44 2.79 1.54
CA SER A 120 -10.92 3.96 2.29
C SER A 120 -12.07 4.68 1.59
N GLY A 121 -12.34 4.37 0.33
CA GLY A 121 -13.35 5.02 -0.51
C GLY A 121 -13.03 6.48 -0.83
N LYS A 122 -11.78 6.93 -0.67
CA LYS A 122 -11.40 8.34 -0.83
C LYS A 122 -10.00 8.51 -1.42
N SER A 123 -9.70 9.75 -1.82
CA SER A 123 -8.35 10.17 -2.17
C SER A 123 -7.50 10.33 -0.91
N GLU A 124 -6.40 9.59 -0.83
CA GLU A 124 -5.51 9.56 0.33
C GLU A 124 -4.27 10.41 0.08
N SER A 125 -3.82 11.13 1.10
CA SER A 125 -2.50 11.76 1.13
C SER A 125 -1.40 10.75 1.48
N ILE A 126 -0.13 11.15 1.32
CA ILE A 126 1.01 10.33 1.75
C ILE A 126 0.96 10.10 3.27
N GLN A 127 0.62 11.14 4.04
CA GLN A 127 0.48 11.07 5.50
C GLN A 127 -0.60 10.07 5.92
N PHE A 128 -1.76 10.11 5.24
CA PHE A 128 -2.83 9.14 5.48
C PHE A 128 -2.34 7.72 5.25
N ARG A 129 -1.61 7.49 4.14
CA ARG A 129 -1.06 6.17 3.84
C ARG A 129 -0.03 5.69 4.86
N ILE A 130 0.87 6.57 5.31
CA ILE A 130 1.85 6.25 6.37
C ILE A 130 1.12 5.81 7.64
N ASN A 131 0.11 6.58 8.06
CA ASN A 131 -0.70 6.24 9.23
C ASN A 131 -1.47 4.91 9.06
N ASP A 132 -2.03 4.65 7.88
CA ASP A 132 -2.67 3.36 7.58
C ASP A 132 -1.67 2.19 7.67
N CYS A 133 -0.40 2.39 7.28
CA CYS A 133 0.66 1.41 7.50
C CYS A 133 1.02 1.24 8.98
N LEU A 134 1.14 2.33 9.75
CA LEU A 134 1.41 2.26 11.19
C LEU A 134 0.33 1.47 11.92
N GLU A 135 -0.94 1.76 11.66
CA GLU A 135 -2.07 1.14 12.35
C GLU A 135 -2.28 -0.34 12.01
N ARG A 136 -1.75 -0.80 10.87
CA ARG A 136 -2.00 -2.14 10.33
C ARG A 136 -0.76 -3.01 10.28
N SER A 137 0.25 -2.56 9.52
CA SER A 137 1.50 -3.29 9.34
C SER A 137 2.36 -3.26 10.60
N LEU A 138 2.38 -2.14 11.33
CA LEU A 138 3.10 -2.03 12.60
C LEU A 138 2.19 -2.16 13.83
N ASN A 139 0.95 -2.61 13.63
CA ASN A 139 -0.05 -2.86 14.67
C ASN A 139 -0.18 -1.71 15.69
N GLY A 140 -0.06 -0.48 15.20
CA GLY A 140 0.18 0.69 16.03
C GLY A 140 -0.98 1.66 16.11
N LYS A 141 -0.63 2.90 16.45
CA LYS A 141 -1.48 4.09 16.41
C LYS A 141 -0.98 5.08 15.35
N LYS A 142 -1.82 6.04 15.01
CA LYS A 142 -1.44 7.13 14.09
C LYS A 142 -0.36 8.00 14.72
N LEU A 143 0.59 8.41 13.89
CA LEU A 143 1.48 9.52 14.14
C LEU A 143 0.78 10.83 13.78
N ASP A 144 1.03 11.89 14.55
CA ASP A 144 0.50 13.21 14.24
C ASP A 144 0.93 13.65 12.83
N THR A 145 -0.03 14.08 12.02
CA THR A 145 0.23 14.48 10.63
C THR A 145 1.04 15.77 10.51
N SER A 146 1.06 16.60 11.57
CA SER A 146 1.91 17.79 11.67
C SER A 146 3.29 17.54 12.27
N SER A 147 3.59 16.32 12.72
CA SER A 147 4.85 16.02 13.40
C SER A 147 6.06 16.14 12.46
N LYS A 148 7.23 16.45 13.04
CA LYS A 148 8.50 16.49 12.32
C LYS A 148 8.82 15.15 11.65
N GLU A 149 8.51 14.04 12.32
CA GLU A 149 8.73 12.68 11.85
C GLU A 149 7.85 12.35 10.64
N MET A 150 6.58 12.78 10.68
CA MET A 150 5.70 12.63 9.53
C MET A 150 6.21 13.45 8.34
N ALA A 151 6.57 14.72 8.58
CA ALA A 151 7.15 15.58 7.54
C ALA A 151 8.43 14.99 6.94
N ALA A 152 9.29 14.40 7.79
CA ALA A 152 10.51 13.72 7.38
C ALA A 152 10.26 12.50 6.48
N MET A 153 9.37 11.60 6.90
CA MET A 153 9.00 10.45 6.08
C MET A 153 8.41 10.88 4.73
N VAL A 154 7.53 11.89 4.72
CA VAL A 154 6.97 12.44 3.46
C VAL A 154 8.06 13.03 2.58
N ALA A 155 9.00 13.80 3.15
CA ALA A 155 10.12 14.38 2.41
C ALA A 155 10.97 13.29 1.74
N TYR A 156 11.30 12.23 2.47
CA TYR A 156 12.04 11.09 1.93
C TYR A 156 11.30 10.41 0.78
N LEU A 157 10.01 10.09 0.95
CA LEU A 157 9.21 9.42 -0.08
C LEU A 157 9.05 10.28 -1.34
N LYS A 158 8.89 11.59 -1.20
CA LYS A 158 8.84 12.53 -2.33
C LYS A 158 10.19 12.62 -3.05
N TRP A 159 11.28 12.75 -2.29
CA TRP A 159 12.63 12.82 -2.84
C TRP A 159 13.01 11.54 -3.60
N LEU A 160 12.70 10.38 -3.03
CA LEU A 160 13.06 9.09 -3.63
C LEU A 160 12.42 8.88 -5.01
N GLY A 161 11.21 9.39 -5.21
CA GLY A 161 10.48 9.30 -6.47
C GLY A 161 10.53 10.56 -7.34
N LYS A 162 11.39 11.53 -7.03
CA LYS A 162 11.35 12.88 -7.63
C LYS A 162 11.45 12.90 -9.17
N ASP A 163 12.19 11.96 -9.74
CA ASP A 163 12.47 11.87 -11.18
C ASP A 163 11.50 10.92 -11.90
N VAL A 164 10.54 10.32 -11.19
CA VAL A 164 9.52 9.46 -11.79
C VAL A 164 8.44 10.33 -12.43
N PRO A 165 8.22 10.25 -13.75
CA PRO A 165 7.19 11.05 -14.40
C PRO A 165 5.79 10.67 -13.92
N LYS A 166 4.91 11.67 -13.82
CA LYS A 166 3.47 11.43 -13.62
C LYS A 166 2.91 10.61 -14.80
N ASN A 167 1.90 9.78 -14.54
CA ASN A 167 1.20 8.94 -15.53
C ASN A 167 2.02 7.82 -16.19
N VAL A 168 3.19 7.49 -15.65
CA VAL A 168 3.96 6.30 -16.04
C VAL A 168 3.71 5.18 -15.04
N VAL A 169 3.55 3.95 -15.54
CA VAL A 169 3.60 2.75 -14.69
C VAL A 169 4.93 2.07 -14.89
N ILE A 170 5.64 1.96 -13.77
CA ILE A 170 6.94 1.30 -13.65
C ILE A 170 6.69 -0.09 -13.04
N LYS A 171 7.02 -1.14 -13.79
CA LYS A 171 6.86 -2.52 -13.32
C LYS A 171 7.79 -2.79 -12.12
N GLY A 172 7.30 -3.59 -11.17
CA GLY A 172 8.07 -4.01 -9.99
C GLY A 172 8.12 -2.98 -8.86
N MET A 173 7.30 -1.93 -8.89
CA MET A 173 7.29 -0.94 -7.81
C MET A 173 6.46 -1.40 -6.59
N GLY A 174 5.47 -2.26 -6.80
CA GLY A 174 4.76 -2.94 -5.71
C GLY A 174 5.29 -4.36 -5.47
N VAL A 175 4.53 -5.15 -4.70
CA VAL A 175 4.66 -6.61 -4.72
C VAL A 175 4.18 -7.13 -6.07
N PRO A 176 4.95 -7.97 -6.78
CA PRO A 176 4.48 -8.59 -8.01
C PRO A 176 3.35 -9.59 -7.77
N GLU A 177 2.36 -9.59 -8.65
CA GLU A 177 1.37 -10.69 -8.70
C GLU A 177 2.02 -11.95 -9.27
N ILE A 178 1.72 -13.10 -8.67
CA ILE A 178 2.13 -14.41 -9.17
C ILE A 178 0.92 -15.16 -9.76
N PRO A 179 1.13 -16.14 -10.67
CA PRO A 179 0.04 -16.95 -11.21
C PRO A 179 -0.86 -17.53 -10.11
N LEU A 180 -2.17 -17.49 -10.34
CA LEU A 180 -3.16 -18.04 -9.40
C LEU A 180 -3.10 -19.57 -9.40
N LEU A 181 -3.30 -20.16 -8.24
CA LEU A 181 -3.48 -21.60 -8.12
C LEU A 181 -4.85 -22.04 -8.65
N SER A 182 -4.89 -23.19 -9.32
CA SER A 182 -6.13 -23.90 -9.67
C SER A 182 -6.78 -24.62 -8.49
N ARG A 183 -6.08 -24.69 -7.35
CA ARG A 183 -6.50 -25.25 -6.06
C ARG A 183 -6.45 -24.20 -4.96
N ALA A 184 -7.02 -24.50 -3.80
CA ALA A 184 -6.74 -23.72 -2.59
C ALA A 184 -5.25 -23.86 -2.19
N ALA A 185 -4.70 -22.79 -1.60
CA ALA A 185 -3.40 -22.84 -0.95
C ALA A 185 -3.44 -23.77 0.28
N SER A 186 -2.42 -24.59 0.42
CA SER A 186 -2.34 -25.65 1.42
C SER A 186 -1.48 -25.20 2.61
N VAL A 187 -2.13 -24.99 3.76
CA VAL A 187 -1.45 -24.66 5.04
C VAL A 187 -0.42 -25.74 5.43
N GLU A 188 -0.74 -27.02 5.26
CA GLU A 188 0.15 -28.13 5.61
C GLU A 188 1.45 -28.12 4.79
N LYS A 189 1.34 -28.15 3.45
CA LYS A 189 2.49 -27.95 2.53
C LYS A 189 3.28 -26.68 2.86
N GLY A 190 2.59 -25.59 3.19
CA GLY A 190 3.21 -24.35 3.61
C GLY A 190 4.05 -24.46 4.87
N GLY A 191 3.61 -25.26 5.84
CA GLY A 191 4.38 -25.55 7.06
C GLY A 191 5.69 -26.28 6.76
N HIS A 192 5.69 -27.21 5.81
CA HIS A 192 6.91 -27.87 5.35
C HIS A 192 7.88 -26.89 4.69
N VAL A 193 7.38 -26.02 3.80
CA VAL A 193 8.19 -24.96 3.18
C VAL A 193 8.76 -24.03 4.25
N PHE A 194 7.94 -23.59 5.21
CA PHE A 194 8.37 -22.72 6.29
C PHE A 194 9.52 -23.33 7.11
N LYS A 195 9.35 -24.59 7.54
CA LYS A 195 10.38 -25.32 8.29
C LYS A 195 11.70 -25.37 7.53
N LEU A 196 11.65 -25.73 6.25
CA LEU A 196 12.84 -25.93 5.42
C LEU A 196 13.52 -24.61 4.99
N ARG A 197 12.76 -23.54 4.74
CA ARG A 197 13.25 -22.34 4.03
C ARG A 197 13.22 -21.05 4.85
N CYS A 198 12.45 -20.98 5.94
CA CYS A 198 12.18 -19.73 6.65
C CYS A 198 12.57 -19.76 8.14
N SER A 199 12.44 -20.93 8.78
CA SER A 199 12.57 -21.08 10.24
C SER A 199 13.95 -20.73 10.80
N SER A 200 15.02 -20.87 10.01
CA SER A 200 16.38 -20.53 10.42
C SER A 200 16.58 -19.04 10.69
N CYS A 201 15.78 -18.17 10.06
CA CYS A 201 15.82 -16.73 10.28
C CYS A 201 14.65 -16.27 11.15
N HIS A 202 13.42 -16.65 10.80
CA HIS A 202 12.22 -16.17 11.50
C HIS A 202 11.89 -16.95 12.78
N GLY A 203 12.72 -17.93 13.15
CA GLY A 203 12.49 -18.83 14.27
C GLY A 203 11.50 -19.94 13.93
N ALA A 204 11.63 -21.10 14.58
CA ALA A 204 10.69 -22.21 14.44
C ALA A 204 9.27 -21.83 14.87
N ASN A 205 9.15 -20.87 15.80
CA ASN A 205 7.89 -20.30 16.27
C ASN A 205 7.46 -19.04 15.51
N GLY A 206 8.18 -18.62 14.46
CA GLY A 206 7.87 -17.45 13.62
C GLY A 206 7.87 -16.09 14.32
N LEU A 207 8.34 -16.02 15.57
CA LEU A 207 8.38 -14.78 16.36
C LEU A 207 9.57 -13.88 16.01
N GLY A 208 10.38 -14.28 15.02
CA GLY A 208 11.54 -13.53 14.58
C GLY A 208 12.71 -13.62 15.57
N LEU A 209 13.69 -12.75 15.35
CA LEU A 209 14.87 -12.61 16.20
C LEU A 209 15.01 -11.15 16.61
N LEU A 210 14.85 -10.86 17.89
CA LEU A 210 15.10 -9.54 18.45
C LEU A 210 16.59 -9.20 18.39
N LYS A 211 16.90 -7.91 18.22
CA LYS A 211 18.26 -7.41 18.46
C LYS A 211 18.62 -7.58 19.95
N PRO A 212 19.90 -7.79 20.29
CA PRO A 212 20.33 -7.95 21.69
C PRO A 212 19.91 -6.78 22.61
N ASP A 213 19.91 -5.56 22.10
CA ASP A 213 19.48 -4.34 22.82
C ASP A 213 17.94 -4.16 22.87
N SER A 214 17.19 -5.05 22.23
CA SER A 214 15.74 -4.97 22.03
C SER A 214 15.25 -3.69 21.33
N SER A 215 16.11 -3.00 20.57
CA SER A 215 15.75 -1.77 19.82
C SER A 215 14.90 -2.05 18.58
N GLY A 216 14.72 -3.33 18.25
CA GLY A 216 13.92 -3.82 17.12
C GLY A 216 14.28 -5.28 16.80
N TYR A 217 13.97 -5.71 15.60
CA TYR A 217 14.24 -7.08 15.13
C TYR A 217 15.38 -7.13 14.10
N ILE A 218 16.20 -8.18 14.20
CA ILE A 218 17.11 -8.62 13.14
C ILE A 218 16.29 -9.31 12.04
N TYR A 219 15.45 -10.28 12.44
CA TYR A 219 14.46 -10.92 11.59
C TYR A 219 13.07 -10.64 12.14
N PRO A 220 12.16 -10.04 11.36
CA PRO A 220 10.87 -9.62 11.88
C PRO A 220 9.98 -10.81 12.26
N PRO A 221 9.09 -10.64 13.25
CA PRO A 221 8.05 -11.62 13.56
C PRO A 221 7.07 -11.72 12.41
N LEU A 222 6.80 -12.95 11.96
CA LEU A 222 5.84 -13.22 10.90
C LEU A 222 4.42 -13.31 11.42
N TRP A 223 4.24 -13.64 12.70
CA TRP A 223 2.97 -13.69 13.43
C TRP A 223 3.19 -13.38 14.92
N GLY A 224 2.13 -13.53 15.74
CA GLY A 224 2.13 -13.14 17.15
C GLY A 224 1.82 -11.65 17.37
N SER A 225 1.86 -11.22 18.63
CA SER A 225 1.48 -9.86 19.07
C SER A 225 2.37 -8.75 18.50
N HIS A 226 3.61 -9.07 18.15
CA HIS A 226 4.59 -8.12 17.60
C HIS A 226 4.63 -8.08 16.07
N SER A 227 3.81 -8.87 15.38
CA SER A 227 3.71 -8.86 13.92
C SER A 227 2.64 -7.87 13.42
N TYR A 228 2.44 -7.85 12.10
CA TYR A 228 1.35 -7.12 11.47
C TYR A 228 0.00 -7.72 11.85
N ASN A 229 -1.03 -6.88 11.95
CA ASN A 229 -2.38 -7.33 12.27
C ASN A 229 -3.13 -7.85 11.04
N VAL A 230 -4.29 -8.47 11.28
CA VAL A 230 -5.13 -9.08 10.23
C VAL A 230 -5.62 -8.11 9.15
N LYS A 231 -5.46 -6.80 9.32
CA LYS A 231 -5.92 -5.80 8.34
C LYS A 231 -4.77 -5.21 7.51
N ALA A 232 -3.53 -5.65 7.74
CA ALA A 232 -2.38 -5.28 6.94
C ALA A 232 -2.51 -5.77 5.49
N GLY A 233 -1.92 -5.03 4.54
CA GLY A 233 -1.96 -5.39 3.13
C GLY A 233 -1.31 -6.75 2.82
N ILE A 234 -0.27 -7.11 3.59
CA ILE A 234 0.46 -8.37 3.49
C ILE A 234 -0.34 -9.56 4.08
N PHE A 235 -1.37 -9.33 4.89
CA PHE A 235 -2.26 -10.41 5.37
C PHE A 235 -3.15 -10.98 4.25
N ARG A 236 -3.30 -10.26 3.14
CA ARG A 236 -3.92 -10.82 1.92
C ARG A 236 -2.99 -11.85 1.30
N LEU A 237 -3.55 -13.01 0.94
CA LEU A 237 -2.76 -14.16 0.54
C LEU A 237 -1.94 -13.90 -0.73
N SER A 238 -2.51 -13.22 -1.74
CA SER A 238 -1.78 -12.87 -2.97
C SER A 238 -0.61 -11.91 -2.71
N SER A 239 -0.80 -10.92 -1.82
CA SER A 239 0.27 -10.00 -1.43
C SER A 239 1.42 -10.74 -0.74
N SER A 240 1.10 -11.63 0.20
CA SER A 240 2.10 -12.40 0.94
C SER A 240 2.88 -13.34 0.01
N ALA A 241 2.16 -14.10 -0.83
CA ALA A 241 2.77 -15.05 -1.75
C ALA A 241 3.68 -14.35 -2.78
N GLY A 242 3.24 -13.22 -3.35
CA GLY A 242 4.07 -12.42 -4.24
C GLY A 242 5.31 -11.86 -3.55
N PHE A 243 5.18 -11.38 -2.32
CA PHE A 243 6.32 -10.83 -1.58
C PHE A 243 7.34 -11.93 -1.28
N VAL A 244 6.87 -13.07 -0.80
CA VAL A 244 7.69 -14.24 -0.50
C VAL A 244 8.40 -14.76 -1.75
N LYS A 245 7.68 -14.95 -2.87
CA LYS A 245 8.26 -15.44 -4.13
C LYS A 245 9.49 -14.63 -4.56
N TYR A 246 9.40 -13.30 -4.52
CA TYR A 246 10.42 -12.44 -5.10
C TYR A 246 11.47 -11.92 -4.10
N ASN A 247 11.21 -12.04 -2.80
CA ASN A 247 12.09 -11.44 -1.78
C ASN A 247 12.52 -12.42 -0.68
N MET A 248 12.03 -13.67 -0.70
CA MET A 248 12.35 -14.67 0.32
C MET A 248 12.77 -16.01 -0.31
N PRO A 249 13.76 -16.71 0.28
CA PRO A 249 14.66 -16.26 1.35
C PRO A 249 15.47 -15.02 0.95
N TYR A 250 15.83 -14.18 1.93
CA TYR A 250 16.34 -12.82 1.68
C TYR A 250 17.57 -12.73 0.78
N ASN A 251 18.41 -13.77 0.78
CA ASN A 251 19.63 -13.86 -0.02
C ASN A 251 19.42 -14.49 -1.42
N ALA A 252 18.21 -14.91 -1.77
CA ALA A 252 17.90 -15.41 -3.10
C ALA A 252 17.97 -14.27 -4.14
N LYS A 253 18.45 -14.58 -5.35
CA LYS A 253 18.50 -13.59 -6.44
C LYS A 253 17.06 -13.26 -6.88
N PRO A 254 16.63 -11.99 -6.89
CA PRO A 254 15.25 -11.64 -7.27
C PRO A 254 14.87 -12.07 -8.70
N GLN A 255 15.85 -12.20 -9.60
CA GLN A 255 15.67 -12.67 -10.98
C GLN A 255 15.59 -14.19 -11.09
N ALA A 256 15.94 -14.92 -10.02
CA ALA A 256 15.82 -16.37 -9.92
C ALA A 256 15.17 -16.74 -8.57
N PRO A 257 13.85 -16.50 -8.42
CA PRO A 257 13.09 -16.92 -7.24
C PRO A 257 13.36 -18.38 -6.85
N SER A 258 13.73 -18.62 -5.60
CA SER A 258 14.07 -19.97 -5.14
C SER A 258 12.85 -20.85 -4.88
N LEU A 259 11.70 -20.23 -4.54
CA LEU A 259 10.43 -20.92 -4.31
C LEU A 259 9.66 -21.02 -5.61
N THR A 260 8.96 -22.12 -5.84
CA THR A 260 7.91 -22.25 -6.86
C THR A 260 6.72 -21.34 -6.54
N ASN A 261 5.79 -21.16 -7.48
CA ASN A 261 4.59 -20.36 -7.22
C ASN A 261 3.72 -21.04 -6.15
N GLU A 262 3.58 -22.36 -6.25
CA GLU A 262 2.86 -23.23 -5.33
C GLU A 262 3.42 -23.13 -3.92
N GLU A 263 4.74 -23.26 -3.75
CA GLU A 263 5.39 -23.11 -2.45
C GLU A 263 5.18 -21.71 -1.86
N ALA A 264 5.24 -20.66 -2.68
CA ALA A 264 5.02 -19.29 -2.23
C ALA A 264 3.58 -19.05 -1.74
N TRP A 265 2.58 -19.59 -2.46
CA TRP A 265 1.18 -19.55 -2.03
C TRP A 265 0.95 -20.37 -0.75
N ASP A 266 1.49 -21.58 -0.69
CA ASP A 266 1.29 -22.50 0.42
C ASP A 266 1.95 -21.96 1.70
N VAL A 267 3.19 -21.47 1.64
CA VAL A 267 3.87 -20.89 2.80
C VAL A 267 3.22 -19.58 3.26
N ALA A 268 2.72 -18.76 2.33
CA ALA A 268 1.94 -17.59 2.67
C ALA A 268 0.65 -17.94 3.42
N ALA A 269 -0.02 -19.04 3.03
CA ALA A 269 -1.20 -19.54 3.72
C ALA A 269 -0.86 -20.03 5.13
N PHE A 270 0.25 -20.76 5.28
CA PHE A 270 0.76 -21.19 6.59
C PHE A 270 1.05 -20.00 7.50
N ILE A 271 1.74 -18.96 7.01
CA ILE A 271 2.06 -17.75 7.79
C ILE A 271 0.78 -17.00 8.19
N ASN A 272 -0.17 -16.83 7.27
CA ASN A 272 -1.38 -16.04 7.50
C ASN A 272 -2.47 -16.81 8.27
N THR A 273 -2.29 -18.11 8.55
CA THR A 273 -3.15 -18.84 9.49
C THR A 273 -2.70 -18.74 10.94
N GLN A 274 -1.47 -18.32 11.20
CA GLN A 274 -0.95 -18.21 12.57
C GLN A 274 -1.61 -17.05 13.32
N GLU A 275 -1.73 -17.21 14.64
CA GLU A 275 -2.33 -16.21 15.51
C GLU A 275 -1.58 -14.87 15.45
N ARG A 276 -2.34 -13.78 15.42
CA ARG A 276 -1.85 -12.40 15.39
C ARG A 276 -2.95 -11.46 15.85
N THR A 277 -2.62 -10.20 16.11
CA THR A 277 -3.60 -9.23 16.57
C THR A 277 -4.76 -9.05 15.59
N PHE A 278 -5.97 -9.14 16.12
CA PHE A 278 -7.20 -8.75 15.43
C PHE A 278 -7.50 -7.28 15.71
N LYS A 279 -7.83 -6.52 14.66
CA LYS A 279 -8.22 -5.10 14.76
C LYS A 279 -9.32 -4.81 13.76
N THR A 280 -10.27 -3.98 14.13
CA THR A 280 -11.41 -3.60 13.29
C THR A 280 -11.20 -2.20 12.72
N PHE A 281 -11.67 -2.00 11.48
CA PHE A 281 -11.69 -0.71 10.80
C PHE A 281 -13.07 -0.64 10.11
N PRO A 282 -14.12 -0.19 10.81
CA PRO A 282 -15.51 -0.30 10.33
C PRO A 282 -15.77 0.38 8.98
N ASN A 283 -15.00 1.42 8.66
CA ASN A 283 -15.13 2.19 7.42
C ASN A 283 -14.31 1.61 6.26
N ASP A 284 -13.68 0.44 6.42
CA ASP A 284 -12.99 -0.24 5.33
C ASP A 284 -13.99 -0.82 4.33
N TRP A 285 -13.67 -0.64 3.05
CA TRP A 285 -14.41 -1.17 1.90
C TRP A 285 -15.86 -0.70 1.83
N PRO A 286 -16.11 0.62 1.74
CA PRO A 286 -17.47 1.15 1.63
C PRO A 286 -18.21 0.60 0.40
N MET A 287 -17.49 0.23 -0.65
CA MET A 287 -18.03 -0.55 -1.78
C MET A 287 -17.56 -2.01 -1.69
N LEU A 288 -18.44 -2.92 -1.29
CA LEU A 288 -18.10 -4.35 -1.12
C LEU A 288 -17.58 -5.00 -2.41
N SER A 289 -18.11 -4.59 -3.57
CA SER A 289 -17.69 -5.08 -4.88
C SER A 289 -16.25 -4.73 -5.26
N SER A 290 -15.63 -3.80 -4.52
CA SER A 290 -14.25 -3.35 -4.71
C SER A 290 -13.24 -4.11 -3.83
N LYS A 291 -13.72 -4.98 -2.93
CA LYS A 291 -12.86 -5.84 -2.11
C LYS A 291 -12.01 -6.74 -3.02
N PRO A 292 -10.71 -6.90 -2.73
CA PRO A 292 -9.88 -7.89 -3.40
C PRO A 292 -10.46 -9.30 -3.20
N ILE A 293 -10.35 -10.15 -4.22
CA ILE A 293 -10.83 -11.54 -4.19
C ILE A 293 -10.18 -12.37 -3.07
N ASP A 294 -9.04 -11.94 -2.54
CA ASP A 294 -8.29 -12.60 -1.48
C ASP A 294 -8.36 -11.85 -0.13
N TYR A 295 -9.36 -10.98 0.04
CA TYR A 295 -9.63 -10.33 1.32
C TYR A 295 -10.48 -11.26 2.20
N PRO A 296 -9.98 -11.79 3.32
CA PRO A 296 -10.56 -12.96 3.97
C PRO A 296 -11.69 -12.62 4.96
N PHE A 297 -12.27 -11.42 4.90
CA PHE A 297 -13.30 -10.98 5.86
C PHE A 297 -14.54 -10.42 5.16
N GLY A 298 -15.69 -10.98 5.52
CA GLY A 298 -16.99 -10.55 5.06
C GLY A 298 -17.39 -9.15 5.56
N PRO A 299 -18.58 -8.68 5.18
CA PRO A 299 -19.46 -9.27 4.16
C PRO A 299 -18.86 -9.15 2.74
N PHE A 300 -19.31 -9.98 1.80
CA PHE A 300 -18.87 -9.97 0.41
C PHE A 300 -19.99 -9.56 -0.54
N SER A 301 -19.63 -9.13 -1.76
CA SER A 301 -20.59 -8.83 -2.83
C SER A 301 -20.98 -10.06 -3.68
N ASP A 302 -20.38 -11.20 -3.38
CA ASP A 302 -20.55 -12.47 -4.09
C ASP A 302 -20.93 -13.57 -3.09
N SER A 303 -21.09 -14.80 -3.58
CA SER A 303 -21.51 -15.95 -2.78
C SER A 303 -20.36 -16.81 -2.28
N PHE A 304 -19.10 -16.38 -2.42
CA PHE A 304 -17.96 -17.16 -1.94
C PHE A 304 -17.80 -17.03 -0.42
N SER A 305 -17.39 -18.13 0.21
CA SER A 305 -17.16 -18.19 1.66
C SER A 305 -15.88 -17.44 2.08
N GLU A 306 -15.76 -17.10 3.37
CA GLU A 306 -14.51 -16.53 3.92
C GLU A 306 -13.32 -17.47 3.71
N GLN A 307 -13.53 -18.79 3.83
CA GLN A 307 -12.50 -19.80 3.58
C GLN A 307 -11.97 -19.74 2.14
N GLN A 308 -12.89 -19.56 1.19
CA GLN A 308 -12.58 -19.39 -0.23
C GLN A 308 -11.85 -18.07 -0.50
N HIS A 309 -12.29 -16.96 0.10
CA HIS A 309 -11.54 -15.69 0.02
C HIS A 309 -10.18 -15.76 0.74
N LYS A 310 -10.01 -16.62 1.74
CA LYS A 310 -8.76 -16.77 2.48
C LYS A 310 -7.73 -17.61 1.72
N TYR A 311 -8.15 -18.71 1.09
CA TYR A 311 -7.21 -19.69 0.52
C TYR A 311 -7.42 -20.00 -0.96
N GLY A 312 -8.49 -19.51 -1.58
CA GLY A 312 -8.85 -19.83 -2.97
C GLY A 312 -9.62 -21.17 -3.10
N PRO A 313 -9.64 -21.78 -4.30
CA PRO A 313 -8.98 -21.33 -5.53
C PRO A 313 -9.54 -19.99 -6.03
N PHE A 314 -8.67 -19.05 -6.40
CA PHE A 314 -9.08 -17.70 -6.80
C PHE A 314 -9.46 -17.58 -8.29
N THR A 315 -9.19 -18.61 -9.09
CA THR A 315 -9.42 -18.61 -10.54
C THR A 315 -10.90 -18.40 -10.89
N SER A 316 -11.81 -19.02 -10.16
CA SER A 316 -13.27 -18.88 -10.34
C SER A 316 -13.84 -17.57 -9.79
N MET A 317 -13.09 -16.85 -8.96
CA MET A 317 -13.52 -15.58 -8.33
C MET A 317 -13.10 -14.36 -9.15
N LYS A 318 -12.18 -14.55 -10.10
CA LYS A 318 -11.66 -13.46 -10.91
C LYS A 318 -12.76 -13.03 -11.89
N LYS A 319 -13.38 -11.88 -11.61
CA LYS A 319 -14.30 -11.26 -12.57
C LYS A 319 -13.55 -11.05 -13.90
N PRO A 320 -14.18 -11.33 -15.05
CA PRO A 320 -13.59 -10.97 -16.33
C PRO A 320 -13.24 -9.48 -16.31
N LYS A 321 -12.05 -9.11 -16.80
CA LYS A 321 -11.68 -7.71 -16.97
C LYS A 321 -12.61 -7.14 -18.04
N ASN A 322 -13.74 -6.58 -17.63
CA ASN A 322 -14.57 -5.78 -18.52
C ASN A 322 -13.77 -4.52 -18.87
N ASN A 323 -13.03 -4.59 -19.98
CA ASN A 323 -12.62 -3.40 -20.73
C ASN A 323 -13.89 -2.79 -21.31
N LYS A 324 -14.64 -2.06 -20.48
CA LYS A 324 -15.68 -1.10 -20.79
C LYS A 324 -16.28 -0.65 -19.47
N VAL A 325 -15.86 0.52 -19.00
CA VAL A 325 -16.75 1.36 -18.20
C VAL A 325 -17.86 1.72 -19.17
N ALA A 326 -18.97 0.99 -19.11
CA ALA A 326 -20.22 1.46 -19.66
C ALA A 326 -20.64 2.64 -18.79
N LEU A 327 -20.40 3.85 -19.32
CA LEU A 327 -21.20 5.01 -18.97
C LEU A 327 -22.55 4.77 -19.63
N ASP A 328 -23.56 4.40 -18.84
CA ASP A 328 -24.99 4.37 -19.14
C ASP A 328 -25.65 4.13 -17.76
N LYS A 329 -26.50 4.99 -17.19
CA LYS A 329 -27.41 6.03 -17.68
C LYS A 329 -27.47 7.19 -16.68
#